data_AF-A0A2I0PD40-F1
#
_entry.id   AF-A0A2I0PD40-F1
#
_cell.length_a   1.000
_cell.length_b   1.000
_cell.length_c   1.000
_cell.angle_alpha   90.00
_cell.angle_beta   90.00
_cell.angle_gamma   90.00
#
_symmetry.space_group_name_H-M   'P 1'
#
loop_
_entity.id
_entity.type
_entity.pdbx_description
1 polymer ?
#
loop_
_entity_poly.entity_id
_entity_poly.type
_entity_poly.pdbx_seq_one_letter_code
_entity_poly.pdbx_strand_id
1 'polypeptide(L)' 'MDELVAVGTAGLIGLALTALLLLGGIIWISSLAYDAWCSGDWRGIYQAGTILFVFALAYAGTGIWLQKTGRI' A
#
# COMPACT_ATOMS: atom_id res chain seq x y z
N MET A 1 -5.28 -22.46 19.05
CA MET A 1 -4.15 -22.66 18.12
C MET A 1 -4.52 -22.24 16.70
N ASP A 2 -5.71 -22.59 16.22
CA ASP A 2 -6.14 -22.31 14.83
C ASP A 2 -6.26 -20.82 14.49
N GLU A 3 -6.78 -19.98 15.38
CA GLU A 3 -6.86 -18.52 15.14
C GLU A 3 -5.49 -17.85 15.04
N LEU A 4 -4.51 -18.31 15.84
CA LEU A 4 -3.16 -17.74 15.85
C LEU A 4 -2.43 -18.08 14.54
N VAL A 5 -2.62 -19.31 14.04
CA VAL A 5 -2.09 -19.75 12.75
C VAL A 5 -2.77 -18.99 11.62
N ALA A 6 -4.10 -18.85 11.64
CA ALA A 6 -4.84 -18.10 10.62
C ALA A 6 -4.41 -16.61 10.56
N VAL A 7 -4.23 -15.96 11.71
CA VAL A 7 -3.73 -14.57 11.79
C VAL A 7 -2.28 -14.48 11.29
N GLY A 8 -1.43 -15.45 11.64
CA GLY A 8 -0.04 -15.51 11.16
C GLY A 8 0.06 -15.71 9.64
N THR A 9 -0.75 -16.60 9.07
CA THR A 9 -0.80 -16.83 7.62
C THR A 9 -1.37 -15.63 6.88
N ALA A 10 -2.44 -15.01 7.40
CA ALA A 10 -3.01 -13.79 6.85
C ALA A 10 -2.00 -12.62 6.89
N GLY A 11 -1.19 -12.51 7.95
CA GLY A 11 -0.13 -11.53 8.06
C GLY A 11 0.98 -11.72 7.02
N LEU A 12 1.44 -12.96 6.81
CA LEU A 12 2.45 -13.28 5.79
C LEU A 12 1.94 -13.04 4.37
N ILE A 13 0.70 -13.43 4.07
CA ILE A 13 0.06 -13.16 2.78
C ILE A 13 -0.10 -11.64 2.58
N GLY A 14 -0.53 -10.91 3.61
CA GLY A 14 -0.65 -9.46 3.57
C GLY A 14 0.67 -8.76 3.27
N LEU A 15 1.77 -9.20 3.92
CA LEU A 15 3.11 -8.69 3.64
C LEU A 15 3.57 -8.99 2.21
N ALA A 16 3.35 -10.22 1.73
CA ALA A 16 3.71 -10.60 0.37
C ALA A 16 2.94 -9.79 -0.68
N LEU A 17 1.63 -9.59 -0.48
CA LEU A 17 0.80 -8.77 -1.36
C LEU A 17 1.21 -7.29 -1.32
N THR A 18 1.57 -6.78 -0.14
CA THR A 18 2.07 -5.40 0.00
C THR A 18 3.39 -5.22 -0.74
N ALA A 19 4.31 -6.19 -0.64
CA ALA A 19 5.57 -6.15 -1.37
C ALA A 19 5.39 -6.20 -2.89
N LEU A 20 4.47 -7.04 -3.39
CA LEU A 20 4.12 -7.09 -4.81
C LEU A 20 3.47 -5.78 -5.29
N LEU A 21 2.57 -5.20 -4.49
CA LEU A 21 1.95 -3.91 -4.78
C LEU A 21 3.00 -2.77 -4.81
N LEU A 22 3.98 -2.79 -3.92
CA LEU A 22 5.07 -1.81 -3.92
C LEU A 22 5.93 -1.95 -5.18
N LEU A 23 6.33 -3.16 -5.56
CA LEU A 23 7.12 -3.40 -6.77
C LEU A 23 6.37 -2.98 -8.05
N GLY A 24 5.11 -3.39 -8.18
CA GLY A 24 4.25 -2.97 -9.29
C GLY A 24 3.99 -1.46 -9.28
N GLY A 25 3.80 -0.87 -8.10
CA GLY A 25 3.61 0.56 -7.91
C GLY A 25 4.82 1.38 -8.32
N ILE A 26 6.05 0.92 -8.02
CA ILE A 26 7.29 1.59 -8.44
C ILE A 26 7.40 1.64 -9.96
N ILE A 27 7.16 0.51 -10.64
CA ILE A 27 7.21 0.45 -12.11
C ILE A 27 6.15 1.37 -12.71
N TRP A 28 4.93 1.33 -12.18
CA TRP A 28 3.83 2.17 -12.63
C TRP A 28 4.07 3.68 -12.42
N ILE A 29 4.56 4.08 -11.25
CA ILE A 29 4.92 5.48 -10.93
C ILE A 29 6.06 5.96 -11.83
N SER A 30 7.05 5.09 -12.10
CA SER A 30 8.17 5.42 -12.99
C SER A 30 7.70 5.66 -14.43
N SER A 31 6.76 4.85 -14.92
CA SER A 31 6.12 5.07 -16.23
C SER A 31 5.32 6.38 -16.26
N LEU A 32 4.51 6.64 -15.22
CA LEU A 32 3.76 7.89 -15.11
C LEU A 32 4.66 9.12 -15.06
N ALA A 33 5.81 9.01 -14.40
CA ALA A 33 6.79 10.09 -14.34
C ALA A 33 7.44 10.36 -15.69
N TYR A 34 7.76 9.29 -16.43
CA TYR A 34 8.26 9.40 -17.79
C TYR A 34 7.22 10.02 -18.73
N ASP A 35 5.97 9.55 -18.69
CA ASP A 35 4.88 10.07 -19.51
C ASP A 35 4.59 11.54 -19.19
N ALA A 36 4.58 11.92 -17.90
CA ALA A 36 4.42 13.30 -17.47
C ALA A 36 5.57 14.20 -17.94
N TRP A 37 6.80 13.69 -17.93
CA TRP A 37 7.96 14.41 -18.44
C TRP A 37 7.88 14.64 -19.96
N CYS A 38 7.44 13.63 -20.71
CA CYS A 38 7.31 13.72 -22.17
C CYS A 38 6.10 14.54 -22.64
N SER A 39 4.97 14.46 -21.92
CA SER A 39 3.70 15.11 -22.30
C SER A 39 3.47 16.47 -21.63
N GLY A 40 4.18 16.76 -20.55
CA GLY A 40 3.94 17.92 -19.69
C GLY A 40 2.69 17.80 -18.80
N ASP A 41 1.95 16.69 -18.86
CA ASP A 41 0.75 16.46 -18.05
C ASP A 41 1.10 15.70 -16.76
N TRP A 42 1.04 16.40 -15.63
CA TRP A 42 1.37 15.88 -14.31
C TRP A 42 0.17 15.26 -13.57
N ARG A 43 -1.03 15.28 -14.17
CA ARG A 43 -2.26 14.81 -13.53
C ARG A 43 -2.17 13.36 -13.07
N GLY A 44 -1.49 12.50 -13.84
CA GLY A 44 -1.26 11.10 -13.47
C GLY A 44 -0.41 10.93 -12.20
N ILE A 45 0.61 11.77 -12.01
CA ILE A 45 1.43 11.75 -10.79
C ILE A 45 0.62 12.23 -9.58
N TYR A 46 -0.19 13.28 -9.72
CA TYR A 46 -1.05 13.76 -8.63
C TYR A 46 -2.06 12.69 -8.17
N GLN A 47 -2.62 11.93 -9.11
CA GLN A 47 -3.48 10.80 -8.79
C GLN A 47 -2.73 9.68 -8.05
N ALA A 48 -1.52 9.32 -8.51
CA ALA A 48 -0.68 8.34 -7.83
C ALA A 48 -0.34 8.77 -6.40
N GLY A 49 0.00 10.04 -6.18
CA GLY A 49 0.26 10.58 -4.84
C GLY A 49 -0.95 10.49 -3.91
N THR A 50 -2.16 10.75 -4.43
CA THR A 50 -3.41 10.63 -3.66
C THR A 50 -3.67 9.17 -3.25
N ILE A 51 -3.44 8.21 -4.14
CA ILE A 51 -3.58 6.78 -3.85
C ILE A 51 -2.62 6.37 -2.73
N LEU A 52 -1.35 6.77 -2.81
CA LEU A 52 -0.36 6.49 -1.76
C LEU A 52 -0.75 7.08 -0.41
N PHE A 53 -1.32 8.30 -0.40
CA PHE A 53 -1.81 8.93 0.82
C PHE A 53 -2.97 8.16 1.45
N VAL A 54 -3.93 7.69 0.64
CA VAL A 54 -5.05 6.86 1.13
C VAL A 54 -4.54 5.53 1.72
N PHE A 55 -3.56 4.89 1.07
CA PHE A 55 -2.93 3.68 1.60
C PHE A 55 -2.24 3.93 2.94
N ALA A 56 -1.51 5.04 3.09
CA ALA A 56 -0.87 5.42 4.34
C ALA A 56 -1.89 5.65 5.46
N LEU A 57 -3.02 6.31 5.17
CA LEU A 57 -4.12 6.48 6.13
C LEU A 57 -4.77 5.16 6.52
N ALA A 58 -5.01 4.26 5.55
CA ALA A 58 -5.56 2.94 5.81
C ALA A 58 -4.64 2.09 6.69
N TYR A 59 -3.32 2.14 6.43
CA TYR A 59 -2.30 1.47 7.25
C TYR A 59 -2.27 2.04 8.67
N ALA A 60 -2.22 3.37 8.82
CA ALA A 60 -2.24 4.02 10.13
C ALA A 60 -3.53 3.71 10.91
N GLY A 61 -4.69 3.76 10.26
CA GLY A 61 -5.98 3.41 10.84
C GLY A 61 -6.05 1.95 11.29
N THR A 62 -5.50 1.03 10.48
CA THR A 62 -5.40 -0.39 10.83
C THR A 62 -4.48 -0.60 12.03
N GLY A 63 -3.34 0.10 12.08
CA GLY A 63 -2.42 0.06 13.24
C GLY A 63 -3.09 0.54 14.53
N ILE A 64 -3.82 1.66 14.47
CA ILE A 64 -4.59 2.19 15.61
C ILE A 64 -5.69 1.20 16.04
N TRP A 65 -6.38 0.59 15.09
CA TRP A 65 -7.41 -0.41 15.37
C TRP A 65 -6.84 -1.64 16.07
N LEU A 66 -5.71 -2.17 15.59
CA LEU A 66 -5.03 -3.31 16.18
C LEU A 66 -4.60 -3.02 17.63
N GLN A 67 -4.03 -1.83 17.89
CA GLN A 67 -3.71 -1.37 19.26
C GLN A 67 -4.95 -1.34 20.16
N LYS A 68 -6.10 -0.84 19.68
CA LYS A 68 -7.35 -0.80 20.46
C LYS A 68 -7.92 -2.18 20.76
N THR A 69 -7.71 -3.16 19.89
CA THR A 69 -8.21 -4.53 20.09
C THR A 69 -7.34 -5.39 21.01
N GLY A 70 -6.25 -4.85 21.56
CA GLY A 70 -5.33 -5.59 22.43
C GLY A 70 -4.56 -6.70 21.71
N ARG A 71 -4.47 -6.61 20.37
CA ARG A 71 -3.75 -7.57 19.52
C ARG A 71 -2.29 -7.19 19.30
N ILE A 72 -1.87 -6.01 19.76
CA ILE A 72 -0.49 -5.51 19.85
C ILE A 72 -0.36 -4.65 21.11
#